data_AF-A0A140DYT7-F1
#
_entry.id   AF-A0A140DYT7-F1
#
_cell.length_a   1.000
_cell.length_b   1.000
_cell.length_c   1.000
_cell.angle_alpha   90.00
_cell.angle_beta   90.00
_cell.angle_gamma   90.00
#
_symmetry.space_group_name_H-M   'P 1'
#
loop_
_entity.id
_entity.type
_entity.pdbx_description
1 polymer ?
#
loop_
_entity_poly.entity_id
_entity_poly.type
_entity_poly.pdbx_seq_one_letter_code
_entity_poly.pdbx_strand_id
1 'polypeptide(L)'
;MTIVHLEPEEFAAIVTGSGKPIGVHCIVLDSMIGAMIYTCHHGEYLYYMDRICVSEQKKEEAAAINPECLHAEVYRKMALDMGAGRYGLRMNRAYC
;
A
#
# COMPACT_ATOMS: atom_id res chain seq x y z
N MET A 1 6.29 -7.42 14.48
CA MET A 1 6.03 -6.22 13.66
C MET A 1 4.70 -6.48 12.99
N THR A 2 3.65 -5.80 13.45
CA THR A 2 2.28 -5.99 12.95
C THR A 2 2.04 -5.03 11.80
N ILE A 3 1.38 -5.51 10.74
CA ILE A 3 0.97 -4.70 9.60
C ILE A 3 -0.54 -4.69 9.61
N VAL A 4 -1.12 -3.50 9.64
CA VAL A 4 -2.56 -3.32 9.76
C VAL A 4 -3.08 -2.62 8.52
N HIS A 5 -4.06 -3.26 7.88
CA HIS A 5 -4.85 -2.64 6.84
C HIS A 5 -5.92 -1.76 7.49
N LEU A 6 -6.10 -0.55 6.97
CA LEU A 6 -7.10 0.40 7.42
C LEU A 6 -8.09 0.70 6.30
N GLU A 7 -9.34 0.90 6.71
CA GLU A 7 -10.36 1.49 5.86
C GLU A 7 -10.08 3.00 5.63
N PRO A 8 -10.62 3.60 4.56
CA PRO A 8 -10.35 5.00 4.21
C PRO A 8 -10.61 5.98 5.36
N GLU A 9 -11.71 5.78 6.10
CA GLU A 9 -12.14 6.64 7.20
C GLU A 9 -11.17 6.56 8.39
N GLU A 10 -10.72 5.35 8.72
CA GLU A 10 -9.75 5.11 9.79
C GLU A 10 -8.40 5.74 9.43
N PHE A 11 -7.97 5.57 8.19
CA PHE A 11 -6.73 6.16 7.69
C PHE A 11 -6.80 7.70 7.73
N ALA A 12 -7.90 8.29 7.28
CA ALA A 12 -8.10 9.74 7.31
C ALA A 12 -8.09 10.29 8.76
N ALA A 13 -8.76 9.61 9.69
CA ALA A 13 -8.79 10.00 11.10
C ALA A 13 -7.38 9.97 11.73
N ILE A 14 -6.60 8.92 11.44
CA ILE A 14 -5.23 8.79 11.96
C ILE A 14 -4.32 9.86 11.35
N VAL A 15 -4.38 10.08 10.05
CA VAL A 15 -3.54 11.07 9.38
C VAL A 15 -3.84 12.48 9.87
N THR A 16 -5.11 12.86 9.92
CA THR A 16 -5.54 14.20 10.36
C THR A 16 -5.24 14.45 11.84
N GLY A 17 -5.37 13.43 12.69
CA GLY A 17 -5.11 13.54 14.13
C GLY A 17 -3.64 13.43 14.55
N SER A 18 -2.80 12.71 13.80
CA SER A 18 -1.45 12.35 14.25
C SER A 18 -0.32 13.23 13.70
N GLY A 19 -0.56 13.97 12.61
CA GLY A 19 0.46 14.78 11.93
C GLY A 19 1.68 13.97 11.46
N LYS A 20 1.55 12.65 11.36
CA LYS A 20 2.64 11.75 10.98
C LYS A 20 2.92 11.82 9.48
N PRO A 21 4.17 11.61 9.05
CA PRO A 21 4.51 11.56 7.64
C PRO A 21 3.78 10.40 6.96
N ILE A 22 3.23 10.69 5.77
CA ILE A 22 2.54 9.71 4.94
C ILE A 22 3.51 9.25 3.85
N GLY A 23 3.68 7.94 3.72
CA GLY A 23 4.36 7.33 2.58
C GLY A 23 3.37 6.96 1.48
N VAL A 24 3.73 7.24 0.23
CA VAL A 24 2.98 6.80 -0.95
C VAL A 24 3.81 5.77 -1.71
N HIS A 25 3.20 4.62 -1.99
CA HIS A 25 3.87 3.48 -2.59
C HIS A 25 3.04 2.89 -3.72
N CYS A 26 3.70 2.52 -4.81
CA CYS A 26 3.11 1.71 -5.86
C CYS A 26 3.65 0.28 -5.73
N ILE A 27 2.75 -0.68 -5.51
CA ILE A 27 3.08 -2.11 -5.49
C ILE A 27 2.64 -2.74 -6.80
N VAL A 28 3.60 -3.26 -7.57
CA VAL A 28 3.31 -4.04 -8.78
C VAL A 28 2.82 -5.42 -8.36
N LEU A 29 1.60 -5.80 -8.77
CA LEU A 29 0.98 -7.09 -8.49
C LEU A 29 1.34 -8.10 -9.59
N ASP A 30 0.94 -7.80 -10.81
CA ASP A 30 1.31 -8.50 -12.04
C ASP A 30 1.97 -7.48 -12.99
N SER A 31 2.74 -7.90 -14.00
CA SER A 31 3.63 -7.07 -14.85
C SER A 31 3.00 -5.82 -15.48
N MET A 32 1.68 -5.64 -15.39
CA MET A 32 0.94 -4.47 -15.88
C MET A 32 -0.21 -4.01 -14.94
N ILE A 33 -0.26 -4.51 -13.70
CA ILE A 33 -1.24 -4.15 -12.65
C ILE A 33 -0.48 -3.67 -11.42
N GLY A 34 -0.74 -2.45 -10.97
CA GLY A 34 -0.17 -1.88 -9.75
C GLY A 34 -1.27 -1.46 -8.77
N ALA A 35 -0.95 -1.43 -7.48
CA ALA A 35 -1.80 -0.87 -6.43
C ALA A 35 -1.12 0.36 -5.83
N MET A 36 -1.87 1.45 -5.73
CA MET A 36 -1.44 2.65 -5.00
C MET A 36 -1.79 2.50 -3.52
N ILE A 37 -0.80 2.67 -2.66
CA ILE A 37 -0.90 2.43 -1.23
C ILE A 37 -0.38 3.64 -0.48
N TYR A 38 -1.17 4.09 0.47
CA TYR A 38 -0.80 5.10 1.46
C TYR A 38 -0.46 4.44 2.77
N THR A 39 0.51 4.99 3.47
CA THR A 39 1.09 4.32 4.62
C THR A 39 1.50 5.30 5.68
N CYS A 40 1.43 4.85 6.93
CA CYS A 40 1.73 5.66 8.10
C CYS A 40 2.35 4.76 9.18
N HIS A 41 3.24 5.33 9.99
CA HIS A 41 3.81 4.64 11.15
C HIS A 41 3.30 5.27 12.44
N HIS A 42 2.51 4.51 13.20
CA HIS A 42 1.92 4.94 14.46
C HIS A 42 1.96 3.79 15.49
N GLY A 43 3.17 3.48 15.99
CA GLY A 43 3.42 2.31 16.85
C GLY A 43 3.44 1.00 16.07
N GLU A 44 2.55 0.86 15.08
CA GLU A 44 2.51 -0.20 14.08
C GLU A 44 2.64 0.37 12.67
N TYR A 45 2.82 -0.52 11.69
CA TYR A 45 2.82 -0.14 10.28
C TYR A 45 1.41 -0.22 9.73
N LEU A 46 0.86 0.94 9.42
CA LEU A 46 -0.51 1.11 8.95
C LEU A 46 -0.50 1.37 7.45
N TYR A 47 -1.44 0.77 6.72
CA TYR A 47 -1.60 1.03 5.30
C TYR A 47 -3.04 1.06 4.84
N TYR A 48 -3.29 1.89 3.82
CA TYR A 48 -4.55 2.05 3.12
C TYR A 48 -4.31 1.82 1.62
N MET A 49 -5.15 1.02 0.98
CA MET A 49 -5.11 0.78 -0.46
C MET A 49 -6.10 1.72 -1.15
N ASP A 50 -5.60 2.67 -1.94
CA ASP A 50 -6.43 3.70 -2.57
C ASP A 50 -7.05 3.23 -3.87
N ARG A 51 -6.21 2.76 -4.80
CA ARG A 51 -6.69 2.37 -6.13
C ARG A 51 -5.80 1.33 -6.78
N ILE A 52 -6.39 0.61 -7.73
CA ILE A 52 -5.67 -0.28 -8.63
C ILE A 52 -5.43 0.46 -9.95
N CYS A 53 -4.17 0.54 -10.34
CA CYS A 53 -3.69 1.10 -11.59
C CYS A 53 -3.45 -0.05 -12.58
N VAL A 54 -4.17 -0.07 -13.69
CA VAL A 54 -4.08 -1.13 -14.70
C VAL A 54 -3.68 -0.51 -16.03
N SER A 55 -2.79 -1.16 -16.77
CA SER A 55 -2.48 -0.74 -18.14
C SER A 55 -3.68 -0.99 -19.07
N GLU A 56 -3.78 -0.21 -20.15
CA GLU A 56 -4.83 -0.42 -21.17
C GLU A 56 -4.87 -1.86 -21.71
N GLN A 57 -3.71 -2.53 -21.77
CA GLN A 57 -3.56 -3.90 -22.28
C GLN A 57 -4.12 -4.96 -21.34
N LYS A 58 -4.29 -4.66 -20.06
CA LYS A 58 -4.74 -5.61 -19.03
C LYS A 58 -6.08 -5.25 -18.38
N LYS A 59 -6.82 -4.27 -18.92
CA LYS A 59 -8.12 -3.86 -18.36
C LYS A 59 -9.13 -5.00 -18.28
N GLU A 60 -9.22 -5.83 -19.32
CA GLU A 60 -10.14 -6.98 -19.34
C GLU A 60 -9.72 -8.07 -18.35
N GLU A 61 -8.43 -8.41 -18.28
CA GLU A 61 -7.90 -9.34 -17.28
C GLU A 61 -8.13 -8.82 -15.87
N ALA A 62 -7.83 -7.55 -15.60
CA ALA A 62 -8.03 -6.96 -14.28
C ALA A 62 -9.49 -6.95 -13.83
N ALA A 63 -10.44 -6.77 -14.76
CA ALA A 63 -11.87 -6.86 -14.47
C ALA A 63 -12.30 -8.29 -14.10
N ALA A 64 -11.58 -9.32 -14.56
CA ALA A 64 -11.84 -10.72 -14.24
C ALA A 64 -11.17 -11.19 -12.94
N ILE A 65 -10.23 -10.41 -12.38
CA ILE A 65 -9.55 -10.79 -11.14
C ILE A 65 -10.46 -10.53 -9.94
N ASN A 66 -10.53 -11.51 -9.04
CA ASN A 66 -11.23 -11.37 -7.77
C ASN A 66 -10.54 -10.29 -6.90
N PRO A 67 -11.26 -9.23 -6.46
CA PRO A 67 -10.75 -8.19 -5.58
C PRO A 67 -10.08 -8.72 -4.30
N GLU A 68 -10.60 -9.79 -3.71
CA GLU A 68 -10.02 -10.39 -2.51
C GLU A 68 -8.64 -10.99 -2.78
N CYS A 69 -8.43 -11.56 -3.97
CA CYS A 69 -7.12 -12.09 -4.36
C CYS A 69 -6.10 -10.96 -4.52
N LEU A 70 -6.51 -9.81 -5.09
CA LEU A 70 -5.66 -8.63 -5.22
C LEU A 70 -5.28 -8.08 -3.84
N HIS A 71 -6.26 -7.99 -2.94
CA HIS A 71 -6.04 -7.51 -1.57
C HIS A 71 -5.08 -8.43 -0.79
N ALA A 72 -5.27 -9.75 -0.88
CA ALA A 72 -4.38 -10.73 -0.26
C ALA A 72 -2.96 -10.70 -0.85
N GLU A 73 -2.81 -10.36 -2.14
CA GLU A 73 -1.49 -10.17 -2.75
C GLU A 73 -0.80 -8.89 -2.30
N VAL A 74 -1.54 -7.78 -2.22
CA VAL A 74 -1.05 -6.52 -1.63
C VAL A 74 -0.55 -6.76 -0.22
N TYR A 75 -1.34 -7.45 0.62
CA TYR A 75 -0.94 -7.76 2.00
C TYR A 75 0.38 -8.56 2.04
N ARG A 76 0.51 -9.60 1.21
CA ARG A 76 1.74 -10.40 1.13
C ARG A 76 2.96 -9.57 0.71
N LYS A 77 2.81 -8.68 -0.27
CA LYS A 77 3.91 -7.82 -0.72
C LYS A 77 4.27 -6.76 0.31
N MET A 78 3.29 -6.18 1.01
CA MET A 78 3.52 -5.28 2.14
C MET A 78 4.25 -5.98 3.28
N ALA A 79 3.84 -7.21 3.62
CA ALA A 79 4.52 -8.03 4.60
C ALA A 79 5.98 -8.32 4.24
N LEU A 80 6.27 -8.58 2.97
CA LEU A 80 7.65 -8.77 2.50
C LEU A 80 8.46 -7.47 2.54
N ASP A 81 7.90 -6.34 2.08
CA ASP A 81 8.62 -5.05 2.03
C ASP A 81 8.93 -4.52 3.44
N MET A 82 8.01 -4.73 4.39
CA MET A 82 8.17 -4.33 5.79
C MET A 82 9.03 -5.32 6.58
N GLY A 83 8.84 -6.63 6.37
CA GLY A 83 9.65 -7.68 7.01
C GLY A 83 11.11 -7.68 6.56
N ALA A 84 11.40 -7.22 5.34
CA ALA A 84 12.77 -7.08 4.82
C ALA A 84 13.49 -5.80 5.32
N GLY A 85 12.87 -4.99 6.19
CA GLY A 85 13.45 -3.75 6.70
C GLY A 85 13.63 -2.64 5.65
N ARG A 86 13.14 -2.83 4.42
CA ARG A 86 13.28 -1.88 3.31
C ARG A 86 12.39 -0.65 3.46
N TYR A 87 11.39 -0.77 4.33
CA TYR A 87 10.40 0.27 4.58
C TYR A 87 11.00 1.57 5.14
N GLY A 88 11.86 1.46 6.17
CA GLY A 88 12.53 2.61 6.78
C GLY A 88 13.59 3.26 5.87
N LEU A 89 14.12 2.52 4.89
CA LEU A 89 15.13 3.02 3.95
C LEU A 89 14.53 3.88 2.82
N ARG A 90 13.26 3.65 2.45
CA ARG A 90 12.56 4.44 1.41
C ARG A 90 12.04 5.78 1.93
N MET A 91 11.66 5.87 3.21
CA MET A 91 11.22 7.14 3.83
C MET A 91 12.35 8.17 3.98
N ASN A 92 13.61 7.73 4.09
CA ASN A 92 14.79 8.60 4.18
C ASN A 92 15.32 9.12 2.83
N ARG A 93 14.65 8.82 1.71
CA ARG A 93 15.06 9.29 0.37
C ARG A 93 14.14 10.35 -0.25
N ALA A 94 13.08 10.76 0.44
CA ALA A 94 12.47 12.04 0.13
C ALA A 94 13.32 13.11 0.82
N TYR A 95 13.68 14.18 0.10
CA TYR A 95 14.56 15.30 0.50
C TYR A 95 16.08 15.08 0.29
N CYS A 96 16.51 15.10 -0.97
CA CYS A 96 17.67 15.87 -1.42
C CYS A 96 17.28 16.63 -2.68
#